data_AF-A0A9E3D6G2-F1
#
_entry.id   AF-A0A9E3D6G2-F1
#
_cell.length_a   1.000
_cell.length_b   1.000
_cell.length_c   1.000
_cell.angle_alpha   90.00
_cell.angle_beta   90.00
_cell.angle_gamma   90.00
#
_symmetry.space_group_name_H-M   'P 1'
#
loop_
_entity.id
_entity.type
_entity.pdbx_description
1 polymer ?
#
loop_
_entity_poly.entity_id
_entity_poly.type
_entity_poly.pdbx_seq_one_letter_code
_entity_poly.pdbx_strand_id
1 'polypeptide(L)'
;MMDCRQALLDAAGDVERARTLLLERGAVQAAKKAERAADEGMVASYIHAGGKIGVLVEVNSETDFVARNPKFAELSRDIAMHVAAMAPQYLDKESVPADVVDALRTAFRAAVPPEKPPEVGDRIVEGKLAKWFEEHCLLDQAFVKDDTMTVGELIFRSVGTLGERIRVRRFTRYALGQ
;
A
#
# COMPACT_ATOMS: atom_id res chain seq x y z
N MET A 1 -13.50 6.15 21.71
CA MET A 1 -14.58 7.11 22.05
C MET A 1 -14.06 8.50 22.43
N MET A 2 -12.92 8.60 23.14
CA MET A 2 -12.32 9.92 23.44
C MET A 2 -11.78 10.64 22.21
N ASP A 3 -11.20 9.93 21.23
CA ASP A 3 -10.58 10.57 20.06
C ASP A 3 -11.57 11.32 19.16
N CYS A 4 -12.76 10.75 18.90
CA CYS A 4 -13.80 11.42 18.11
C CYS A 4 -14.32 12.67 18.83
N ARG A 5 -14.53 12.58 20.15
CA ARG A 5 -14.93 13.73 20.97
C ARG A 5 -13.86 14.82 20.96
N GLN A 6 -12.60 14.44 21.14
CA GLN A 6 -11.48 15.38 21.15
C GLN A 6 -11.30 16.03 19.78
N ALA A 7 -11.37 15.26 18.69
CA ALA A 7 -11.29 15.80 17.33
C ALA A 7 -12.43 16.80 17.04
N LEU A 8 -13.65 16.53 17.50
CA LEU A 8 -14.77 17.48 17.39
C LEU A 8 -14.53 18.74 18.22
N LEU A 9 -13.98 18.62 19.43
CA LEU A 9 -13.63 19.79 20.25
C LEU A 9 -12.54 20.64 19.59
N ASP A 10 -11.49 20.00 19.07
CA ASP A 10 -10.37 20.68 18.41
C ASP A 10 -10.77 21.30 17.06
N ALA A 11 -11.79 20.73 16.41
CA ALA A 11 -12.42 21.27 15.21
C ALA A 11 -13.55 22.27 15.51
N ALA A 12 -13.79 22.62 16.77
CA ALA A 12 -14.88 23.50 17.19
C ALA A 12 -16.27 23.08 16.66
N GLY A 13 -16.51 21.77 16.57
CA GLY A 13 -17.76 21.19 16.06
C GLY A 13 -17.83 21.01 14.55
N ASP A 14 -16.82 21.44 13.79
CA ASP A 14 -16.74 21.18 12.35
C ASP A 14 -16.43 19.71 12.09
N VAL A 15 -17.38 18.99 11.48
CA VAL A 15 -17.30 17.55 11.24
C VAL A 15 -16.25 17.21 10.19
N GLU A 16 -16.13 17.99 9.13
CA GLU A 16 -15.16 17.73 8.06
C GLU A 16 -13.74 17.97 8.57
N ARG A 17 -13.53 19.07 9.30
CA ARG A 17 -12.24 19.32 9.94
C ARG A 17 -11.92 18.27 11.01
N ALA A 18 -12.89 17.81 11.79
CA ALA A 18 -12.69 16.74 12.77
C ALA A 18 -12.29 15.42 12.10
N ARG A 19 -12.87 15.11 10.93
CA ARG A 19 -12.50 13.94 10.13
C ARG A 19 -11.05 14.03 9.67
N THR A 20 -10.62 15.17 9.15
CA THR A 20 -9.22 15.40 8.76
C THR A 20 -8.26 15.23 9.95
N LEU A 21 -8.60 15.81 11.11
CA LEU A 21 -7.80 15.63 12.33
C LEU A 21 -7.71 14.16 12.77
N LEU A 22 -8.79 13.39 12.63
CA LEU A 22 -8.77 11.96 12.95
C LEU A 22 -7.87 11.18 12.00
N LEU A 23 -7.86 11.52 10.70
CA LEU A 23 -6.96 10.91 9.72
C LEU A 23 -5.49 11.22 10.05
N GLU A 24 -5.17 12.48 10.34
CA GLU A 24 -3.81 12.91 10.75
C GLU A 24 -3.36 12.21 12.04
N ARG A 25 -4.24 12.09 13.03
CA ARG A 25 -3.94 11.39 14.30
C ARG A 25 -3.74 9.90 14.09
N GLY A 26 -4.60 9.28 13.29
CA GLY A 26 -4.47 7.89 12.88
C GLY A 26 -3.11 7.64 12.22
N ALA A 27 -2.67 8.59 11.39
CA ALA A 27 -1.38 8.53 10.73
C ALA A 27 -0.21 8.50 11.71
N VAL A 28 -0.20 9.40 12.69
CA VAL A 28 0.82 9.43 13.74
C VAL A 28 0.82 8.14 14.56
N GLN A 29 -0.36 7.59 14.87
CA GLN A 29 -0.44 6.31 15.60
C GLN A 29 0.10 5.15 14.78
N ALA A 30 -0.21 5.09 13.48
CA ALA A 30 0.28 4.04 12.60
C ALA A 30 1.80 4.09 12.44
N ALA A 31 2.38 5.28 12.28
CA ALA A 31 3.82 5.47 12.25
C ALA A 31 4.51 4.97 13.53
N LYS A 32 3.95 5.26 14.72
CA LYS A 32 4.47 4.78 16.01
C LYS A 32 4.42 3.25 16.16
N LYS A 33 3.58 2.57 15.40
CA LYS A 33 3.41 1.11 15.44
C LYS A 33 4.19 0.40 14.34
N ALA A 34 4.77 1.15 13.40
CA ALA A 34 5.42 0.60 12.21
C ALA A 34 6.63 -0.32 12.49
N GLU A 35 7.19 -0.31 13.71
CA GLU A 35 8.31 -1.18 14.10
C GLU A 35 7.89 -2.38 14.95
N ARG A 36 6.63 -2.46 15.39
CA ARG A 36 6.16 -3.54 16.27
C ARG A 36 6.15 -4.89 15.57
N ALA A 37 6.44 -5.98 16.27
CA ALA A 37 6.28 -7.32 15.71
C ALA A 37 4.80 -7.55 15.31
N ALA A 38 4.59 -8.16 14.15
CA ALA A 38 3.27 -8.47 13.61
C ALA A 38 3.38 -9.81 12.89
N ASP A 39 3.21 -10.89 13.65
CA ASP A 39 3.42 -12.26 13.19
C ASP A 39 2.13 -13.10 13.22
N GLU A 40 1.06 -12.56 13.79
CA GLU A 40 -0.32 -13.08 13.64
C GLU A 40 -0.95 -12.55 12.35
N GLY A 41 -2.16 -13.01 11.99
CA GLY A 41 -2.90 -12.48 10.84
C GLY A 41 -3.62 -13.55 10.05
N MET A 42 -3.70 -13.37 8.72
CA MET A 42 -4.31 -14.38 7.84
C MET A 42 -3.67 -14.43 6.45
N VAL A 43 -3.84 -15.58 5.81
CA VAL A 43 -3.64 -15.72 4.37
C VAL A 43 -4.98 -15.58 3.67
N ALA A 44 -5.17 -14.48 2.94
CA ALA A 44 -6.34 -14.26 2.11
C ALA A 44 -6.12 -14.79 0.69
N SER A 45 -7.18 -15.31 0.09
CA SER A 45 -7.17 -15.81 -1.28
C SER A 45 -8.20 -15.10 -2.14
N TYR A 46 -7.89 -14.86 -3.41
CA TYR A 46 -8.85 -14.37 -4.40
C TYR A 46 -8.73 -15.15 -5.70
N ILE A 47 -9.86 -15.71 -6.16
CA ILE A 47 -9.97 -16.45 -7.41
C ILE A 47 -10.87 -15.66 -8.36
N HIS A 48 -10.38 -15.35 -9.55
CA HIS A 48 -11.07 -14.52 -10.52
C HIS A 48 -11.31 -15.25 -11.85
N ALA A 49 -12.25 -14.73 -12.64
CA ALA A 49 -12.53 -15.15 -14.02
C ALA A 49 -12.69 -16.68 -14.19
N GLY A 50 -13.42 -17.34 -13.29
CA GLY A 50 -13.67 -18.78 -13.34
C GLY A 50 -12.41 -19.63 -13.09
N GLY A 51 -11.44 -19.14 -12.31
CA GLY A 51 -10.22 -19.87 -11.97
C GLY A 51 -9.02 -19.56 -12.87
N LYS A 52 -9.13 -18.58 -13.76
CA LYS A 52 -8.02 -18.17 -14.64
C LYS A 52 -6.95 -17.34 -13.93
N ILE A 53 -7.30 -16.70 -12.82
CA ILE A 53 -6.37 -15.97 -11.96
C ILE A 53 -6.58 -16.41 -10.52
N GLY A 54 -5.49 -16.73 -9.83
CA GLY A 54 -5.49 -17.09 -8.41
C GLY A 54 -4.45 -16.29 -7.66
N VAL A 55 -4.83 -15.74 -6.51
CA VAL A 55 -3.96 -14.92 -5.66
C VAL A 55 -3.99 -15.44 -4.22
N LEU A 56 -2.83 -15.43 -3.57
CA LEU A 56 -2.69 -15.55 -2.12
C LEU A 56 -1.93 -14.33 -1.59
N VAL A 57 -2.41 -13.75 -0.50
CA VAL A 57 -1.76 -12.64 0.21
C VAL A 57 -1.68 -12.99 1.69
N GLU A 58 -0.49 -12.91 2.27
CA GLU A 58 -0.29 -12.99 3.72
C GLU A 58 -0.32 -11.57 4.32
N VAL A 59 -1.33 -11.29 5.13
CA VAL A 59 -1.50 -10.02 5.85
C VAL A 59 -1.35 -10.29 7.33
N ASN A 60 -0.41 -9.60 7.98
CA ASN A 60 -0.17 -9.75 9.40
C ASN A 60 -0.80 -8.64 10.26
N SER A 61 -1.11 -9.00 11.50
CA SER A 61 -1.48 -8.13 12.62
C SER A 61 -0.61 -8.43 13.85
N GLU A 62 -0.74 -7.64 14.94
CA GLU A 62 -0.01 -7.91 16.19
C GLU A 62 -0.63 -9.10 16.94
N THR A 63 -1.96 -9.26 16.90
CA THR A 63 -2.68 -10.31 17.63
C THR A 63 -3.67 -11.08 16.75
N ASP A 64 -4.04 -12.28 17.20
CA ASP A 64 -5.06 -13.12 16.56
C ASP A 64 -6.48 -12.56 16.72
N PHE A 65 -6.71 -11.70 17.71
CA PHE A 65 -7.97 -10.99 17.89
C PHE A 65 -8.27 -10.06 16.72
N VAL A 66 -7.29 -9.28 16.27
CA VAL A 66 -7.45 -8.44 15.07
C VAL A 66 -7.54 -9.30 13.82
N ALA A 67 -6.80 -10.41 13.74
CA ALA A 67 -6.87 -11.32 12.60
C ALA A 67 -8.29 -11.88 12.37
N ARG A 68 -9.09 -12.05 13.43
CA ARG A 68 -10.48 -12.51 13.35
C ARG A 68 -11.50 -11.38 13.14
N ASN A 69 -11.07 -10.13 13.09
CA ASN A 69 -11.95 -8.98 12.89
C ASN A 69 -12.51 -8.96 11.45
N PRO A 70 -13.83 -8.79 11.24
CA PRO A 70 -14.40 -8.70 9.90
C PRO A 70 -13.77 -7.64 8.99
N LYS A 71 -13.36 -6.49 9.55
CA LYS A 71 -12.69 -5.42 8.79
C LYS A 71 -11.28 -5.82 8.34
N PHE A 72 -10.57 -6.62 9.15
CA PHE A 72 -9.26 -7.15 8.77
C PHE A 72 -9.38 -8.21 7.66
N ALA A 73 -10.42 -9.06 7.74
CA ALA A 73 -10.73 -10.02 6.69
C ALA A 73 -11.12 -9.33 5.38
N GLU A 74 -11.92 -8.27 5.44
CA GLU A 74 -12.29 -7.44 4.29
C GLU A 74 -11.06 -6.79 3.64
N LEU A 75 -10.22 -6.11 4.44
CA LEU A 75 -8.95 -5.53 3.98
C LEU A 75 -8.08 -6.56 3.27
N SER A 76 -7.88 -7.73 3.86
CA SER A 76 -7.02 -8.77 3.32
C SER A 76 -7.54 -9.31 1.98
N ARG A 77 -8.86 -9.48 1.87
CA ARG A 77 -9.52 -9.88 0.62
C ARG A 77 -9.42 -8.80 -0.46
N ASP A 78 -9.57 -7.54 -0.08
CA ASP A 78 -9.48 -6.40 -0.99
C ASP A 78 -8.07 -6.23 -1.55
N ILE A 79 -7.05 -6.43 -0.73
CA ILE A 79 -5.65 -6.49 -1.19
C ILE A 79 -5.45 -7.66 -2.16
N ALA A 80 -5.97 -8.85 -1.86
CA ALA A 80 -5.86 -10.00 -2.77
C ALA A 80 -6.57 -9.77 -4.12
N MET A 81 -7.74 -9.12 -4.10
CA MET A 81 -8.44 -8.70 -5.32
C MET A 81 -7.64 -7.66 -6.11
N HIS A 82 -7.05 -6.68 -5.42
CA HIS A 82 -6.20 -5.67 -6.03
C HIS A 82 -4.98 -6.30 -6.71
N VAL A 83 -4.27 -7.22 -6.04
CA VAL A 83 -3.15 -7.95 -6.64
C VAL A 83 -3.60 -8.70 -7.90
N ALA A 84 -4.79 -9.33 -7.88
CA ALA A 84 -5.31 -10.03 -9.05
C ALA A 84 -5.48 -9.10 -10.27
N ALA A 85 -5.99 -7.88 -10.03
CA ALA A 85 -6.28 -6.87 -11.05
C ALA A 85 -5.03 -6.13 -11.55
N MET A 86 -4.19 -5.65 -10.62
CA MET A 86 -3.07 -4.74 -10.92
C MET A 86 -1.74 -5.47 -11.15
N ALA A 87 -1.66 -6.76 -10.82
CA ALA A 87 -0.50 -7.61 -11.05
C ALA A 87 0.86 -6.99 -10.62
N PRO A 88 0.99 -6.46 -9.38
CA PRO A 88 2.27 -5.99 -8.88
C PRO A 88 3.32 -7.09 -8.92
N GLN A 89 4.56 -6.72 -9.14
CA GLN A 89 5.71 -7.63 -9.17
C GLN A 89 6.45 -7.64 -7.83
N TYR A 90 6.41 -6.51 -7.12
CA TYR A 90 7.15 -6.28 -5.88
C TYR A 90 6.18 -5.82 -4.79
N LEU A 91 6.59 -5.97 -3.53
CA LEU A 91 5.81 -5.49 -2.40
C LEU A 91 5.91 -3.97 -2.29
N ASP A 92 7.13 -3.49 -2.23
CA ASP A 92 7.53 -2.10 -2.03
C ASP A 92 8.81 -1.82 -2.82
N LYS A 93 9.30 -0.57 -2.75
CA LYS A 93 10.50 -0.13 -3.47
C LYS A 93 11.75 -0.83 -2.95
N GLU A 94 11.79 -1.13 -1.66
CA GLU A 94 12.91 -1.79 -0.98
C GLU A 94 13.03 -3.27 -1.38
N SER A 95 11.93 -3.90 -1.78
CA SER A 95 11.91 -5.28 -2.28
C SER A 95 12.38 -5.42 -3.73
N VAL A 96 12.61 -4.31 -4.45
CA VAL A 96 13.12 -4.33 -5.82
C VAL A 96 14.64 -4.56 -5.80
N PRO A 97 15.16 -5.58 -6.52
CA PRO A 97 16.59 -5.83 -6.62
C PRO A 97 17.37 -4.62 -7.16
N ALA A 98 18.53 -4.34 -6.57
CA ALA A 98 19.33 -3.16 -6.90
C ALA A 98 19.78 -3.13 -8.38
N ASP A 99 20.09 -4.29 -8.94
CA ASP A 99 20.44 -4.46 -10.36
C ASP A 99 19.27 -4.08 -11.29
N VAL A 100 18.03 -4.39 -10.92
CA VAL A 100 16.83 -3.94 -11.65
C VAL A 100 16.70 -2.43 -11.59
N VAL A 101 16.88 -1.82 -10.42
CA VAL A 101 16.80 -0.36 -10.25
C VAL A 101 17.88 0.35 -11.08
N ASP A 102 19.11 -0.16 -11.06
CA ASP A 102 20.23 0.41 -11.81
C ASP A 102 20.05 0.28 -13.32
N ALA A 103 19.52 -0.87 -13.78
CA ALA A 103 19.16 -1.08 -15.18
C ALA A 103 18.06 -0.10 -15.63
N LEU A 104 17.01 0.08 -14.83
CA LEU A 104 15.93 1.04 -15.10
C LEU A 104 16.45 2.48 -15.14
N ARG A 105 17.28 2.88 -14.16
CA ARG A 105 17.89 4.22 -14.11
C ARG A 105 18.73 4.48 -15.36
N THR A 106 19.54 3.50 -15.78
CA THR A 106 20.36 3.59 -17.00
C THR A 106 19.49 3.72 -18.24
N ALA A 107 18.48 2.86 -18.38
CA ALA A 107 17.55 2.88 -19.52
C ALA A 107 16.79 4.22 -19.61
N PHE A 108 16.28 4.72 -18.47
CA PHE A 108 15.59 5.99 -18.43
C PHE A 108 16.51 7.17 -18.72
N ARG A 109 17.77 7.12 -18.27
CA ARG A 109 18.77 8.14 -18.58
C ARG A 109 19.11 8.19 -20.06
N ALA A 110 19.27 7.02 -20.70
CA ALA A 110 19.50 6.94 -22.14
C ALA A 110 18.32 7.51 -22.96
N ALA A 111 17.10 7.45 -22.40
CA ALA A 111 15.90 8.03 -23.00
C ALA A 111 15.70 9.53 -22.68
N VAL A 112 16.62 10.20 -21.97
CA VAL A 112 16.58 11.65 -21.75
C VAL A 112 17.24 12.36 -22.93
N PRO A 113 16.58 13.36 -23.55
CA PRO A 113 17.18 14.12 -24.65
C PRO A 113 18.45 14.87 -24.21
N PRO A 114 19.54 14.82 -25.01
CA PRO A 114 20.85 15.34 -24.63
C PRO A 114 20.89 16.86 -24.47
N GLU A 115 19.96 17.59 -25.06
CA GLU A 115 19.81 19.04 -24.93
C GLU A 115 19.32 19.48 -23.54
N LYS A 116 18.83 18.56 -22.72
CA LYS A 116 18.34 18.89 -21.38
C LYS A 116 19.51 19.04 -20.40
N PRO A 117 19.51 20.10 -19.56
CA PRO A 117 20.50 20.25 -18.51
C PRO A 117 20.54 19.01 -17.59
N PRO A 118 21.72 18.65 -17.03
CA PRO A 118 21.86 17.47 -16.17
C PRO A 118 20.80 17.40 -15.05
N GLU A 119 20.55 18.51 -14.35
CA GLU A 119 19.55 18.60 -13.28
C GLU A 119 18.11 18.35 -13.76
N VAL A 120 17.78 18.75 -14.98
CA VAL A 120 16.47 18.47 -15.59
C VAL A 120 16.39 17.00 -15.98
N GLY A 121 17.48 16.45 -16.53
CA GLY A 121 17.58 15.04 -16.87
C GLY A 121 17.42 14.13 -15.66
N ASP A 122 18.05 14.47 -14.54
CA ASP A 122 17.95 13.68 -13.29
C ASP A 122 16.52 13.68 -12.75
N ARG A 123 15.86 14.85 -12.73
CA ARG A 123 14.44 14.95 -12.34
C ARG A 123 13.53 14.12 -13.24
N ILE A 124 13.81 14.04 -14.55
CA ILE A 124 13.03 13.19 -15.47
C ILE A 124 13.22 11.71 -15.14
N VAL A 125 14.45 11.29 -14.85
CA VAL A 125 14.75 9.89 -14.49
C VAL A 125 14.04 9.53 -13.19
N GLU A 126 14.11 10.37 -12.16
CA GLU A 126 13.42 10.15 -10.89
C GLU A 126 11.90 10.08 -11.07
N GLY A 127 11.30 10.95 -11.90
CA GLY A 127 9.87 10.89 -12.20
C GLY A 127 9.46 9.61 -12.93
N LYS A 128 10.29 9.11 -13.86
CA LYS A 128 10.04 7.82 -14.53
C LYS A 128 10.18 6.64 -13.57
N LEU A 129 11.17 6.66 -12.68
CA LEU A 129 11.33 5.65 -11.63
C LEU A 129 10.13 5.64 -10.68
N ALA A 130 9.69 6.81 -10.22
CA ALA A 130 8.51 6.93 -9.36
C ALA A 130 7.27 6.30 -10.00
N LYS A 131 6.99 6.63 -11.27
CA LYS A 131 5.89 6.04 -12.02
C LYS A 131 6.04 4.53 -12.20
N TRP A 132 7.25 4.04 -12.45
CA TRP A 132 7.49 2.61 -12.55
C TRP A 132 7.17 1.89 -11.24
N PHE A 133 7.56 2.45 -10.08
CA PHE A 133 7.20 1.89 -8.78
C PHE A 133 5.68 1.91 -8.54
N GLU A 134 4.98 2.99 -8.89
CA GLU A 134 3.50 3.06 -8.82
C GLU A 134 2.82 1.97 -9.67
N GLU A 135 3.46 1.49 -10.73
CA GLU A 135 2.94 0.43 -11.58
C GLU A 135 3.33 -0.98 -11.10
N HIS A 136 4.48 -1.14 -10.42
CA HIS A 136 5.09 -2.46 -10.15
C HIS A 136 5.15 -2.86 -8.68
N CYS A 137 5.03 -1.91 -7.74
CA CYS A 137 5.09 -2.14 -6.29
C CYS A 137 3.69 -2.05 -5.68
N LEU A 138 3.24 -3.11 -5.01
CA LEU A 138 1.90 -3.21 -4.42
C LEU A 138 1.57 -2.01 -3.53
N LEU A 139 2.46 -1.61 -2.63
CA LEU A 139 2.17 -0.54 -1.66
C LEU A 139 2.06 0.85 -2.30
N ASP A 140 2.65 1.04 -3.49
CA ASP A 140 2.64 2.31 -4.23
C ASP A 140 1.49 2.39 -5.25
N GLN A 141 0.86 1.26 -5.59
CA GLN A 141 -0.25 1.21 -6.54
C GLN A 141 -1.49 1.95 -6.00
N ALA A 142 -2.14 2.71 -6.87
CA ALA A 142 -3.46 3.28 -6.62
C ALA A 142 -4.50 2.16 -6.42
N PHE A 143 -5.27 2.24 -5.35
CA PHE A 143 -6.15 1.15 -4.94
C PHE A 143 -7.34 0.99 -5.93
N VAL A 144 -7.62 -0.25 -6.32
CA VAL A 144 -8.53 -0.54 -7.45
C VAL A 144 -9.99 -0.17 -7.17
N LYS A 145 -10.38 -0.06 -5.90
CA LYS A 145 -11.73 0.35 -5.49
C LYS A 145 -11.82 1.85 -5.16
N ASP A 146 -10.69 2.52 -4.97
CA ASP A 146 -10.60 3.94 -4.65
C ASP A 146 -9.22 4.45 -5.10
N ASP A 147 -9.18 5.04 -6.28
CA ASP A 147 -7.96 5.55 -6.92
C ASP A 147 -7.42 6.82 -6.26
N THR A 148 -8.12 7.37 -5.26
CA THR A 148 -7.68 8.53 -4.50
C THR A 148 -6.64 8.19 -3.43
N MET A 149 -6.36 6.90 -3.21
CA MET A 149 -5.35 6.44 -2.25
C MET A 149 -4.57 5.24 -2.76
N THR A 150 -3.37 5.04 -2.23
CA THR A 150 -2.58 3.83 -2.51
C THR A 150 -2.97 2.66 -1.60
N VAL A 151 -2.54 1.45 -1.94
CA VAL A 151 -2.68 0.29 -1.04
C VAL A 151 -1.93 0.50 0.28
N GLY A 152 -0.75 1.14 0.25
CA GLY A 152 -0.01 1.50 1.46
C GLY A 152 -0.84 2.42 2.37
N GLU A 153 -1.49 3.43 1.80
CA GLU A 153 -2.36 4.34 2.54
C GLU A 153 -3.62 3.64 3.08
N LEU A 154 -4.21 2.71 2.32
CA LEU A 154 -5.32 1.89 2.77
C LEU A 154 -4.95 1.07 4.02
N ILE A 155 -3.79 0.41 4.01
CA ILE A 155 -3.27 -0.36 5.14
C ILE A 155 -3.04 0.58 6.33
N PHE A 156 -2.41 1.72 6.08
CA PHE A 156 -2.09 2.71 7.10
C PHE A 156 -3.34 3.30 7.78
N ARG A 157 -4.39 3.63 7.02
CA ARG A 157 -5.70 4.03 7.56
C ARG A 157 -6.35 2.91 8.38
N SER A 158 -6.16 1.67 7.96
CA SER A 158 -6.68 0.49 8.69
C SER A 158 -5.99 0.31 10.05
N VAL A 159 -4.71 0.64 10.19
CA VAL A 159 -4.00 0.65 11.49
C VAL A 159 -4.64 1.62 12.48
N GLY A 160 -5.05 2.81 12.03
CA GLY A 160 -5.75 3.79 12.87
C GLY A 160 -7.12 3.29 13.36
N THR A 161 -7.79 2.45 12.57
CA THR A 161 -9.11 1.89 12.88
C THR A 161 -9.02 0.62 13.74
N LEU A 162 -8.08 -0.27 13.44
CA LEU A 162 -7.93 -1.57 14.08
C LEU A 162 -7.00 -1.52 15.30
N GLY A 163 -6.18 -0.48 15.42
CA GLY A 163 -5.38 -0.26 16.61
C GLY A 163 -4.11 -1.12 16.71
N GLU A 164 -3.73 -1.82 15.66
CA GLU A 164 -2.52 -2.65 15.60
C GLU A 164 -1.76 -2.39 14.31
N ARG A 165 -0.43 -2.63 14.32
CA ARG A 165 0.36 -2.69 13.11
C ARG A 165 -0.24 -3.73 12.17
N ILE A 166 -0.43 -3.33 10.92
CA ILE A 166 -0.86 -4.20 9.84
C ILE A 166 0.19 -4.11 8.75
N ARG A 167 0.58 -5.25 8.18
CA ARG A 167 1.51 -5.30 7.05
C ARG A 167 1.14 -6.42 6.10
N VAL A 168 1.45 -6.25 4.81
CA VAL A 168 1.50 -7.36 3.86
C VAL A 168 2.89 -7.99 3.96
N ARG A 169 2.97 -9.28 4.25
CA ARG A 169 4.26 -10.00 4.35
C ARG A 169 4.80 -10.41 3.00
N ARG A 170 3.90 -10.93 2.16
CA ARG A 170 4.16 -11.49 0.84
C ARG A 170 2.85 -11.74 0.11
N PHE A 171 2.93 -11.84 -1.20
CA PHE A 171 1.83 -12.28 -2.04
C PHE A 171 2.34 -13.15 -3.18
N THR A 172 1.43 -13.88 -3.81
CA THR A 172 1.69 -14.56 -5.08
C THR A 172 0.45 -14.48 -5.95
N ARG A 173 0.66 -14.40 -7.25
CA ARG A 173 -0.37 -14.32 -8.28
C ARG A 173 -0.04 -15.31 -9.37
N TYR A 174 -1.01 -16.14 -9.71
CA TYR A 174 -0.97 -17.04 -10.86
C TYR A 174 -2.01 -16.57 -11.86
N ALA A 175 -1.63 -16.59 -13.14
CA ALA A 175 -2.56 -16.41 -14.25
C ALA A 175 -2.36 -17.55 -15.25
N LEU A 176 -3.46 -18.09 -15.76
CA LEU A 176 -3.43 -19.19 -16.72
C LEU A 176 -2.67 -18.77 -17.99
N GLY A 177 -1.58 -19.48 -18.30
CA GLY A 177 -0.77 -19.24 -19.50
C GLY A 177 0.26 -18.11 -19.36
N GLN A 178 0.56 -17.66 -18.14
CA GLN A 178 1.57 -16.66 -17.83
C GLN A 178 2.80 -17.27 -17.17
#